data_AF-A0A1Q7D4C8-F1
#
_entry.id   AF-A0A1Q7D4C8-F1
#
_cell.length_a   1.000
_cell.length_b   1.000
_cell.length_c   1.000
_cell.angle_alpha   90.00
_cell.angle_beta   90.00
_cell.angle_gamma   90.00
#
_symmetry.space_group_name_H-M   'P 1'
#
loop_
_entity.id
_entity.type
_entity.pdbx_description
1 polymer ?
#
loop_
_entity_poly.entity_id
_entity_poly.type
_entity_poly.pdbx_seq_one_letter_code
_entity_poly.pdbx_strand_id
1 'polypeptide(L)'
;MMLRIMLVVSLAILAVIPAVPAFADRDDDDKLRAEPFVFVGQPGDCGPLPGSNIVMSAWLPGMGLPDNGGPNTATNAADRRFGLLLSKNGLTSDCSASGAEIKGFERLRQGTTPSTAIVLGFDYRNGGHCGAGAPRFNVVARPATGPDTFHFVGGCSNDTPIPAQQDPAEWTRVRFNTANPAQSFPVIPPGSRIRSIDLIFDEGTDNPVPPFDAGGVGLAVVDNININGSFIRSGRGIAPSPDDGEDRRDGGDD
;
A
#
# COMPACT_ATOMS: atom_id res chain seq x y z
N MET A 1 -75.49 -5.89 -44.19
CA MET A 1 -74.11 -5.34 -44.09
C MET A 1 -73.62 -5.63 -42.69
N MET A 2 -72.79 -6.66 -42.49
CA MET A 2 -71.31 -6.54 -42.45
C MET A 2 -70.89 -5.42 -41.48
N LEU A 3 -70.49 -5.76 -40.26
CA LEU A 3 -69.13 -6.16 -39.85
C LEU A 3 -68.38 -4.93 -39.30
N ARG A 4 -68.02 -4.98 -38.01
CA ARG A 4 -66.62 -4.89 -37.54
C ARG A 4 -66.54 -4.88 -36.01
N ILE A 5 -66.17 -6.06 -35.52
CA ILE A 5 -65.47 -6.32 -34.27
C ILE A 5 -64.27 -5.36 -34.16
N MET A 6 -64.20 -4.55 -33.09
CA MET A 6 -62.97 -3.88 -32.69
C MET A 6 -62.44 -4.57 -31.44
N LEU A 7 -61.48 -5.45 -31.70
CA LEU A 7 -60.60 -6.12 -30.75
C LEU A 7 -59.67 -5.06 -30.16
N VAL A 8 -59.82 -4.73 -28.87
CA VAL A 8 -58.83 -3.93 -28.14
C VAL A 8 -57.74 -4.90 -27.69
N VAL A 9 -56.62 -4.90 -28.41
CA VAL A 9 -55.41 -5.63 -28.02
C VAL A 9 -54.69 -4.79 -26.97
N SER A 10 -54.84 -5.17 -25.71
CA SER A 10 -54.06 -4.64 -24.59
C SER A 10 -52.62 -5.10 -24.72
N LEU A 11 -51.74 -4.18 -25.15
CA LEU A 11 -50.30 -4.40 -25.20
C LEU A 11 -49.74 -4.28 -23.78
N ALA A 12 -49.59 -5.42 -23.09
CA ALA A 12 -48.87 -5.49 -21.83
C ALA A 12 -47.37 -5.29 -22.10
N ILE A 13 -46.86 -4.08 -21.85
CA ILE A 13 -45.42 -3.81 -21.85
C ILE A 13 -44.87 -4.43 -20.57
N LEU A 14 -44.33 -5.64 -20.70
CA LEU A 14 -43.55 -6.30 -19.66
C LEU A 14 -42.23 -5.54 -19.51
N ALA A 15 -42.17 -4.61 -18.55
CA ALA A 15 -40.92 -3.96 -18.16
C ALA A 15 -40.02 -5.01 -17.49
N VAL A 16 -39.19 -5.67 -18.29
CA VAL A 16 -38.07 -6.45 -17.80
C VAL A 16 -37.06 -5.45 -17.25
N ILE A 17 -37.11 -5.23 -15.94
CA ILE A 17 -36.02 -4.58 -15.22
C ILE A 17 -34.86 -5.58 -15.31
N PRO A 18 -33.76 -5.29 -16.04
CA PRO A 18 -32.58 -6.13 -15.89
C PRO A 18 -32.11 -5.92 -14.46
N ALA A 19 -32.26 -6.96 -13.63
CA ALA A 19 -31.53 -7.06 -12.38
C ALA A 19 -30.05 -7.00 -12.75
N VAL A 20 -29.47 -5.81 -12.66
CA VAL A 20 -28.03 -5.62 -12.74
C VAL A 20 -27.48 -6.50 -11.63
N PRO A 21 -26.65 -7.52 -11.91
CA PRO A 21 -25.99 -8.20 -10.84
C PRO A 21 -25.12 -7.15 -10.16
N ALA A 22 -25.44 -6.82 -8.91
CA ALA A 22 -24.48 -6.22 -8.02
C ALA A 22 -23.33 -7.23 -7.93
N PHE A 23 -22.28 -7.01 -8.72
CA PHE A 23 -21.00 -7.65 -8.50
C PHE A 23 -20.48 -7.08 -7.17
N ALA A 24 -20.93 -7.68 -6.07
CA ALA A 24 -20.22 -7.60 -4.83
C ALA A 24 -18.87 -8.27 -5.09
N ASP A 25 -17.83 -7.44 -5.21
CA ASP A 25 -16.44 -7.79 -5.43
C ASP A 25 -15.89 -8.54 -4.21
N ARG A 26 -16.32 -9.80 -4.02
CA ARG A 26 -15.83 -10.70 -2.96
C ARG A 26 -14.50 -11.37 -3.31
N ASP A 27 -14.00 -11.18 -4.52
CA ASP A 27 -12.77 -11.85 -5.00
C ASP A 27 -11.48 -11.03 -4.72
N ASP A 28 -11.59 -9.77 -4.32
CA ASP A 28 -10.44 -8.92 -4.01
C ASP A 28 -9.97 -9.01 -2.55
N ASP A 29 -10.84 -9.48 -1.63
CA ASP A 29 -10.49 -9.68 -0.22
C ASP A 29 -9.43 -10.77 0.00
N ASP A 30 -9.26 -11.65 -0.99
CA ASP A 30 -8.42 -12.85 -0.93
C ASP A 30 -7.06 -12.69 -1.62
N LYS A 31 -6.82 -11.58 -2.33
CA LYS A 31 -5.57 -11.32 -3.06
C LYS A 31 -4.61 -10.48 -2.23
N LEU A 32 -3.32 -10.70 -2.47
CA LEU A 32 -2.27 -9.86 -1.91
C LEU A 32 -2.45 -8.41 -2.40
N ARG A 33 -2.60 -7.46 -1.49
CA ARG A 33 -2.83 -6.04 -1.79
C ARG A 33 -2.23 -5.14 -0.73
N ALA A 34 -2.01 -3.89 -1.08
CA ALA A 34 -1.56 -2.83 -0.18
C ALA A 34 -2.65 -1.75 -0.15
N GLU A 35 -3.32 -1.61 0.99
CA GLU A 35 -4.40 -0.64 1.20
C GLU A 35 -3.83 0.66 1.78
N PRO A 36 -3.87 1.79 1.05
CA PRO A 36 -3.34 3.07 1.52
C PRO A 36 -4.01 3.51 2.82
N PHE A 37 -3.22 4.04 3.76
CA PHE A 37 -3.72 4.70 4.95
C PHE A 37 -2.86 5.92 5.31
N VAL A 38 -3.41 6.75 6.18
CA VAL A 38 -2.67 7.80 6.89
C VAL A 38 -2.94 7.68 8.39
N PHE A 39 -1.95 8.05 9.18
CA PHE A 39 -2.04 8.14 10.63
C PHE A 39 -1.77 9.58 11.04
N VAL A 40 -2.64 10.12 11.89
CA VAL A 40 -2.49 11.42 12.54
C VAL A 40 -2.74 11.21 14.02
N GLY A 41 -1.66 11.15 14.79
CA GLY A 41 -1.70 10.77 16.19
C GLY A 41 -2.27 11.85 17.09
N GLN A 42 -2.87 11.41 18.18
CA GLN A 42 -3.34 12.26 19.26
C GLN A 42 -2.20 12.59 20.23
N PRO A 43 -2.36 13.59 21.11
CA PRO A 43 -1.41 13.83 22.18
C PRO A 43 -1.22 12.57 23.04
N GLY A 44 0.03 12.12 23.16
CA GLY A 44 0.40 10.90 23.87
C GLY A 44 0.81 9.73 22.97
N ASP A 45 0.42 9.71 21.69
CA ASP A 45 0.71 8.58 20.79
C ASP A 45 2.20 8.51 20.42
N CYS A 46 2.80 9.64 20.03
CA CYS A 46 4.24 9.75 19.71
C CYS A 46 4.99 10.73 20.64
N GLY A 47 4.33 11.22 21.69
CA GLY A 47 4.85 12.29 22.54
C GLY A 47 3.78 13.33 22.88
N PRO A 48 4.15 14.47 23.48
CA PRO A 48 3.18 15.44 23.98
C PRO A 48 2.45 16.21 22.88
N LEU A 49 3.03 16.30 21.68
CA LEU A 49 2.43 17.03 20.54
C LEU A 49 1.62 16.06 19.66
N PRO A 50 0.45 16.48 19.18
CA PRO A 50 -0.32 15.71 18.20
C PRO A 50 0.37 15.70 16.83
N GLY A 51 -0.12 14.84 15.94
CA GLY A 51 0.22 14.89 14.53
C GLY A 51 -0.59 15.92 13.75
N SER A 52 -0.18 16.15 12.51
CA SER A 52 -0.81 17.09 11.59
C SER A 52 -1.37 16.38 10.36
N ASN A 53 -2.42 16.96 9.72
CA ASN A 53 -2.97 16.48 8.45
C ASN A 53 -2.08 16.87 7.26
N ILE A 54 -0.83 16.40 7.28
CA ILE A 54 0.23 16.71 6.31
C ILE A 54 0.74 15.46 5.58
N VAL A 55 -0.01 14.36 5.68
CA VAL A 55 0.34 13.04 5.15
C VAL A 55 -0.64 12.60 4.08
N MET A 56 -0.14 11.85 3.10
CA MET A 56 -0.93 11.32 1.99
C MET A 56 -0.39 9.94 1.59
N SER A 57 -1.29 9.01 1.29
CA SER A 57 -0.98 7.72 0.69
C SER A 57 -1.96 7.42 -0.45
N ALA A 58 -1.48 7.06 -1.63
CA ALA A 58 -2.36 6.79 -2.76
C ALA A 58 -1.73 5.87 -3.81
N TRP A 59 -2.54 4.96 -4.36
CA TRP A 59 -2.20 4.29 -5.61
C TRP A 59 -2.56 5.19 -6.79
N LEU A 60 -1.55 5.66 -7.52
CA LEU A 60 -1.71 6.60 -8.63
C LEU A 60 -1.26 5.97 -9.95
N PRO A 61 -2.09 5.99 -11.00
CA PRO A 61 -1.69 5.51 -12.32
C PRO A 61 -0.64 6.44 -12.95
N GLY A 62 0.26 5.87 -13.75
CA GLY A 62 1.37 6.57 -14.39
C GLY A 62 2.56 6.86 -13.47
N MET A 63 2.48 6.54 -12.18
CA MET A 63 3.54 6.78 -11.21
C MET A 63 4.48 5.59 -11.02
N GLY A 64 4.08 4.39 -11.47
CA GLY A 64 4.81 3.13 -11.24
C GLY A 64 5.58 2.58 -12.44
N LEU A 65 6.02 1.34 -12.29
CA LEU A 65 6.52 0.46 -13.33
C LEU A 65 5.34 -0.25 -14.03
N PRO A 66 5.53 -0.92 -15.17
CA PRO A 66 4.47 -1.72 -15.78
C PRO A 66 3.89 -2.79 -14.83
N ASP A 67 2.57 -2.78 -14.63
CA ASP A 67 1.85 -3.66 -13.70
C ASP A 67 1.97 -5.14 -14.09
N ASN A 68 2.20 -5.41 -15.38
CA ASN A 68 2.43 -6.76 -15.90
C ASN A 68 3.82 -7.35 -15.57
N GLY A 69 4.70 -6.60 -14.89
CA GLY A 69 6.06 -7.02 -14.52
C GLY A 69 7.07 -6.97 -15.68
N GLY A 70 6.66 -6.50 -16.85
CA GLY A 70 7.49 -6.36 -18.04
C GLY A 70 8.34 -5.08 -18.04
N PRO A 71 9.29 -4.95 -18.98
CA PRO A 71 10.16 -3.78 -19.07
C PRO A 71 9.38 -2.51 -19.45
N ASN A 72 9.81 -1.36 -18.95
CA ASN A 72 9.23 -0.05 -19.26
C ASN A 72 9.59 0.39 -20.68
N THR A 73 8.88 -0.16 -21.67
CA THR A 73 9.10 0.10 -23.10
C THR A 73 7.80 0.38 -23.82
N ALA A 74 7.88 0.77 -25.10
CA ALA A 74 6.71 1.00 -25.95
C ALA A 74 5.78 -0.23 -26.06
N THR A 75 6.32 -1.45 -25.89
CA THR A 75 5.52 -2.69 -25.88
C THR A 75 4.51 -2.73 -24.73
N ASN A 76 4.82 -2.07 -23.60
CA ASN A 76 3.95 -1.97 -22.43
C ASN A 76 3.33 -0.57 -22.28
N ALA A 77 3.17 0.17 -23.39
CA ALA A 77 2.67 1.55 -23.35
C ALA A 77 1.23 1.69 -22.85
N ALA A 78 0.39 0.67 -23.06
CA ALA A 78 -1.01 0.67 -22.63
C ALA A 78 -1.21 0.29 -21.14
N ASP A 79 -0.14 -0.12 -20.46
CA ASP A 79 -0.18 -0.45 -19.03
C ASP A 79 -0.44 0.81 -18.18
N ARG A 80 -1.23 0.66 -17.10
CA ARG A 80 -1.65 1.80 -16.26
C ARG A 80 -0.57 2.26 -15.31
N ARG A 81 0.39 1.39 -14.96
CA ARG A 81 1.60 1.69 -14.20
C ARG A 81 1.30 2.36 -12.87
N PHE A 82 0.74 1.60 -11.95
CA PHE A 82 0.39 2.12 -10.64
C PHE A 82 1.63 2.24 -9.76
N GLY A 83 1.81 3.40 -9.12
CA GLY A 83 2.78 3.59 -8.05
C GLY A 83 2.07 3.95 -6.76
N LEU A 84 2.53 3.41 -5.64
CA LEU A 84 2.07 3.82 -4.31
C LEU A 84 2.88 5.04 -3.88
N LEU A 85 2.24 6.20 -3.92
CA LEU A 85 2.79 7.45 -3.41
C LEU A 85 2.59 7.49 -1.89
N LEU A 86 3.65 7.84 -1.16
CA LEU A 86 3.68 8.05 0.28
C LEU A 86 4.30 9.43 0.53
N SER A 87 3.67 10.26 1.36
CA SER A 87 4.20 11.59 1.64
C SER A 87 3.93 12.04 3.07
N LYS A 88 4.87 12.82 3.59
CA LYS A 88 4.78 13.59 4.84
C LYS A 88 5.40 14.96 4.60
N ASN A 89 4.55 15.97 4.49
CA ASN A 89 4.92 17.34 4.18
C ASN A 89 5.16 18.16 5.47
N GLY A 90 6.15 17.77 6.25
CA GLY A 90 6.53 18.47 7.48
C GLY A 90 7.64 17.74 8.22
N LEU A 91 7.81 18.03 9.51
CA LEU A 91 8.92 17.49 10.31
C LEU A 91 8.75 16.00 10.59
N THR A 92 9.87 15.27 10.64
CA THR A 92 9.94 13.86 11.05
C THR A 92 9.31 13.65 12.42
N SER A 93 9.49 14.62 13.33
CA SER A 93 8.96 14.59 14.70
C SER A 93 7.46 14.83 14.82
N ASP A 94 6.77 15.32 13.76
CA ASP A 94 5.31 15.40 13.76
C ASP A 94 4.73 13.97 13.86
N CYS A 95 3.75 13.76 14.75
CA CYS A 95 3.16 12.45 15.01
C CYS A 95 2.17 12.02 13.90
N SER A 96 2.62 12.08 12.65
CA SER A 96 1.87 11.64 11.47
C SER A 96 2.72 10.70 10.62
N ALA A 97 2.05 9.80 9.91
CA ALA A 97 2.67 8.90 8.95
C ALA A 97 1.72 8.63 7.78
N SER A 98 2.29 8.34 6.62
CA SER A 98 1.56 7.72 5.51
C SER A 98 2.00 6.26 5.39
N GLY A 99 1.16 5.42 4.82
CA GLY A 99 1.50 4.01 4.68
C GLY A 99 0.53 3.22 3.83
N ALA A 100 0.76 1.92 3.79
CA ALA A 100 -0.22 0.97 3.29
C ALA A 100 -0.21 -0.32 4.12
N GLU A 101 -1.40 -0.77 4.49
CA GLU A 101 -1.58 -2.05 5.18
C GLU A 101 -1.56 -3.17 4.14
N ILE A 102 -0.73 -4.19 4.37
CA ILE A 102 -0.63 -5.32 3.46
C ILE A 102 -1.65 -6.39 3.89
N LYS A 103 -2.54 -6.77 2.97
CA LYS A 103 -3.58 -7.78 3.17
C LYS A 103 -3.35 -9.00 2.29
N GLY A 104 -3.93 -10.14 2.67
CA GLY A 104 -3.91 -11.38 1.88
C GLY A 104 -2.59 -12.14 1.92
N PHE A 105 -1.64 -11.72 2.76
CA PHE A 105 -0.34 -12.38 2.92
C PHE A 105 -0.44 -13.72 3.66
N GLU A 106 -1.53 -13.97 4.39
CA GLU A 106 -1.76 -15.20 5.17
C GLU A 106 -1.86 -16.45 4.28
N ARG A 107 -2.24 -16.26 3.02
CA ARG A 107 -2.34 -17.32 2.01
C ARG A 107 -1.03 -17.60 1.29
N LEU A 108 -0.08 -16.67 1.36
CA LEU A 108 1.27 -16.95 0.91
C LEU A 108 1.78 -18.04 1.84
N ARG A 109 1.98 -19.25 1.29
CA ARG A 109 2.60 -20.33 2.04
C ARG A 109 3.93 -19.77 2.54
N GLN A 110 4.01 -19.44 3.84
CA GLN A 110 5.26 -19.56 4.59
C GLN A 110 5.75 -20.93 4.19
N GLY A 111 6.88 -21.01 3.48
CA GLY A 111 7.23 -22.19 2.67
C GLY A 111 6.94 -23.50 3.40
N THR A 112 6.68 -24.57 2.68
CA THR A 112 6.40 -25.91 3.24
C THR A 112 7.44 -26.41 4.25
N THR A 113 8.52 -25.66 4.47
CA THR A 113 9.35 -25.68 5.66
C THR A 113 9.10 -24.41 6.51
N PRO A 114 8.53 -24.53 7.72
CA PRO A 114 8.37 -23.43 8.69
C PRO A 114 9.70 -22.78 9.16
N SER A 115 10.82 -22.97 8.46
CA SER A 115 12.17 -22.62 8.89
C SER A 115 12.84 -21.53 8.06
N THR A 116 12.18 -20.95 7.05
CA THR A 116 12.79 -19.92 6.21
C THR A 116 12.31 -18.53 6.64
N ALA A 117 13.26 -17.61 6.80
CA ALA A 117 12.97 -16.21 7.01
C ALA A 117 12.13 -15.63 5.85
N ILE A 118 11.31 -14.64 6.14
CA ILE A 118 10.47 -13.98 5.14
C ILE A 118 11.31 -12.88 4.49
N VAL A 119 11.15 -12.72 3.18
CA VAL A 119 11.77 -11.61 2.44
C VAL A 119 10.71 -10.59 2.09
N LEU A 120 10.85 -9.38 2.62
CA LEU A 120 10.04 -8.22 2.26
C LEU A 120 10.82 -7.30 1.33
N GLY A 121 10.17 -6.35 0.67
CA GLY A 121 10.87 -5.34 -0.11
C GLY A 121 9.94 -4.61 -1.07
N PHE A 122 10.53 -3.73 -1.85
CA PHE A 122 9.84 -2.94 -2.87
C PHE A 122 10.87 -2.43 -3.88
N ASP A 123 10.36 -1.90 -4.99
CA ASP A 123 11.11 -1.04 -5.88
C ASP A 123 10.68 0.41 -5.56
N TYR A 124 11.62 1.36 -5.57
CA TYR A 124 11.35 2.76 -5.28
C TYR A 124 11.88 3.66 -6.40
N ARG A 125 11.18 4.79 -6.62
CA ARG A 125 11.55 5.77 -7.63
C ARG A 125 12.80 6.55 -7.20
N ASN A 126 13.80 6.60 -8.06
CA ASN A 126 14.98 7.43 -7.85
C ASN A 126 14.58 8.92 -7.78
N GLY A 127 15.22 9.69 -6.90
CA GLY A 127 14.85 11.10 -6.68
C GLY A 127 13.81 11.31 -5.57
N GLY A 128 13.25 10.23 -5.01
CA GLY A 128 12.38 10.26 -3.83
C GLY A 128 13.13 9.94 -2.52
N HIS A 129 12.44 10.15 -1.41
CA HIS A 129 12.92 9.86 -0.07
C HIS A 129 13.03 8.35 0.16
N CYS A 130 14.19 7.91 0.62
CA CYS A 130 14.48 6.49 0.86
C CYS A 130 15.68 6.37 1.82
N GLY A 131 15.45 6.63 3.11
CA GLY A 131 16.47 6.62 4.17
C GLY A 131 16.57 5.29 4.90
N ALA A 132 17.28 5.31 6.04
CA ALA A 132 17.31 4.17 6.96
C ALA A 132 15.99 4.04 7.75
N GLY A 133 15.23 5.12 7.91
CA GLY A 133 13.97 5.11 8.65
C GLY A 133 12.75 4.80 7.77
N ALA A 134 12.68 5.33 6.55
CA ALA A 134 11.51 5.17 5.68
C ALA A 134 11.86 5.22 4.16
N PRO A 135 11.04 4.58 3.30
CA PRO A 135 9.97 3.66 3.64
C PRO A 135 10.48 2.37 4.30
N ARG A 136 9.75 1.88 5.30
CA ARG A 136 10.06 0.63 6.01
C ARG A 136 8.80 -0.19 6.26
N PHE A 137 8.96 -1.47 6.54
CA PHE A 137 7.86 -2.29 7.02
C PHE A 137 7.83 -2.30 8.54
N ASN A 138 6.66 -2.08 9.11
CA ASN A 138 6.34 -2.44 10.48
C ASN A 138 5.63 -3.80 10.45
N VAL A 139 6.13 -4.76 11.23
CA VAL A 139 5.64 -6.13 11.20
C VAL A 139 5.33 -6.59 12.61
N VAL A 140 4.12 -7.12 12.80
CA VAL A 140 3.79 -7.87 14.02
C VAL A 140 3.92 -9.35 13.71
N ALA A 141 4.69 -10.08 14.51
CA ALA A 141 4.93 -11.50 14.33
C ALA A 141 4.71 -12.27 15.64
N ARG A 142 4.16 -13.48 15.53
CA ARG A 142 4.01 -14.44 16.61
C ARG A 142 5.14 -15.46 16.53
N PRO A 143 6.16 -15.43 17.41
CA PRO A 143 7.14 -16.51 17.51
C PRO A 143 6.46 -17.83 17.91
N ALA A 144 7.13 -18.95 17.67
CA ALA A 144 6.61 -20.29 18.02
C ALA A 144 6.22 -20.41 19.51
N THR A 145 6.94 -19.69 20.37
CA THR A 145 6.65 -19.56 21.80
C THR A 145 6.73 -18.09 22.20
N GLY A 146 5.77 -17.62 23.01
CA GLY A 146 5.71 -16.22 23.45
C GLY A 146 4.61 -15.40 22.76
N PRO A 147 4.43 -14.11 23.15
CA PRO A 147 3.40 -13.22 22.64
C PRO A 147 3.73 -12.67 21.25
N ASP A 148 2.79 -11.96 20.64
CA ASP A 148 3.02 -11.18 19.42
C ASP A 148 4.06 -10.08 19.71
N THR A 149 5.05 -9.92 18.83
CA THR A 149 6.13 -8.94 18.94
C THR A 149 6.15 -8.03 17.73
N PHE A 150 6.57 -6.78 17.93
CA PHE A 150 6.67 -5.75 16.89
C PHE A 150 8.10 -5.64 16.37
N HIS A 151 8.25 -5.42 15.07
CA HIS A 151 9.52 -5.40 14.35
C HIS A 151 9.55 -4.30 13.30
N PHE A 152 10.64 -3.53 13.27
CA PHE A 152 10.98 -2.70 12.12
C PHE A 152 11.77 -3.54 11.13
N VAL A 153 11.34 -3.58 9.87
CA VAL A 153 11.99 -4.35 8.79
C VAL A 153 12.25 -3.44 7.60
N GLY A 154 13.51 -3.29 7.23
CA GLY A 154 13.94 -2.47 6.12
C GLY A 154 14.26 -1.04 6.51
N GLY A 155 13.98 -0.12 5.60
CA GLY A 155 14.76 1.10 5.39
C GLY A 155 15.71 0.89 4.21
N CYS A 156 15.73 1.81 3.26
CA CYS A 156 16.44 1.61 1.99
C CYS A 156 17.96 1.45 2.18
N SER A 157 18.51 2.07 3.22
CA SER A 157 19.93 1.92 3.60
C SER A 157 20.25 0.59 4.32
N ASN A 158 19.24 -0.22 4.64
CA ASN A 158 19.42 -1.51 5.32
C ASN A 158 19.66 -2.67 4.35
N ASP A 159 19.51 -2.47 3.05
CA ASP A 159 19.88 -3.43 2.02
C ASP A 159 21.02 -2.90 1.13
N THR A 160 21.55 -3.73 0.24
CA THR A 160 22.36 -3.28 -0.89
C THR A 160 21.44 -2.97 -2.08
N PRO A 161 21.14 -1.69 -2.36
CA PRO A 161 20.18 -1.36 -3.40
C PRO A 161 20.71 -1.75 -4.78
N ILE A 162 19.85 -2.32 -5.61
CA ILE A 162 20.19 -2.69 -7.00
C ILE A 162 19.22 -2.04 -7.98
N PRO A 163 19.63 -1.72 -9.22
CA PRO A 163 18.69 -1.22 -10.22
C PRO A 163 17.50 -2.16 -10.44
N ALA A 164 16.28 -1.62 -10.50
CA ALA A 164 15.08 -2.42 -10.75
C ALA A 164 15.07 -2.90 -12.22
N GLN A 165 14.77 -4.17 -12.44
CA GLN A 165 14.87 -4.77 -13.78
C GLN A 165 13.96 -4.12 -14.83
N GLN A 166 12.78 -3.65 -14.43
CA GLN A 166 11.79 -3.08 -15.36
C GLN A 166 12.20 -1.70 -15.89
N ASP A 167 12.93 -0.93 -15.09
CA ASP A 167 13.47 0.39 -15.45
C ASP A 167 14.69 0.73 -14.58
N PRO A 168 15.89 0.23 -14.94
CA PRO A 168 17.06 0.31 -14.07
C PRO A 168 17.65 1.72 -13.96
N ALA A 169 17.23 2.67 -14.81
CA ALA A 169 17.70 4.06 -14.75
C ALA A 169 16.92 4.87 -13.71
N GLU A 170 15.62 4.63 -13.62
CA GLU A 170 14.69 5.45 -12.84
C GLU A 170 14.24 4.80 -11.53
N TRP A 171 14.49 3.49 -11.36
CA TRP A 171 14.02 2.74 -10.20
C TRP A 171 15.11 1.88 -9.59
N THR A 172 15.07 1.78 -8.27
CA THR A 172 15.97 0.96 -7.47
C THR A 172 15.17 -0.02 -6.64
N ARG A 173 15.75 -1.18 -6.34
CA ARG A 173 15.15 -2.31 -5.66
C ARG A 173 15.87 -2.59 -4.35
N VAL A 174 15.09 -2.87 -3.31
CA VAL A 174 15.57 -3.33 -2.00
C VAL A 174 14.80 -4.57 -1.53
N ARG A 175 15.49 -5.48 -0.84
CA ARG A 175 14.96 -6.73 -0.28
C ARG A 175 15.51 -6.94 1.13
N PHE A 176 14.62 -7.22 2.06
CA PHE A 176 14.91 -7.33 3.48
C PHE A 176 14.60 -8.73 3.96
N ASN A 177 15.62 -9.44 4.44
CA ASN A 177 15.47 -10.70 5.14
C ASN A 177 15.10 -10.41 6.60
N THR A 178 13.91 -10.84 7.03
CA THR A 178 13.39 -10.51 8.36
C THR A 178 14.20 -11.09 9.52
N ALA A 179 15.05 -12.10 9.26
CA ALA A 179 15.94 -12.71 10.25
C ALA A 179 17.35 -12.09 10.26
N ASN A 180 17.64 -11.16 9.35
CA ASN A 180 18.93 -10.47 9.30
C ASN A 180 18.92 -9.24 10.25
N PRO A 181 19.81 -9.17 11.26
CA PRO A 181 19.84 -8.06 12.21
C PRO A 181 20.28 -6.72 11.60
N ALA A 182 20.89 -6.70 10.41
CA ALA A 182 21.17 -5.46 9.68
C ALA A 182 19.91 -4.90 9.00
N GLN A 183 18.88 -5.73 8.82
CA GLN A 183 17.66 -5.44 8.06
C GLN A 183 16.39 -5.44 8.90
N SER A 184 16.47 -5.88 10.16
CA SER A 184 15.31 -6.06 11.01
C SER A 184 15.68 -5.87 12.48
N PHE A 185 14.88 -5.07 13.20
CA PHE A 185 15.07 -4.83 14.62
C PHE A 185 13.73 -4.70 15.38
N PRO A 186 13.50 -5.53 16.41
CA PRO A 186 14.18 -6.81 16.65
C PRO A 186 14.07 -7.73 15.42
N VAL A 187 14.98 -8.69 15.25
CA VAL A 187 14.82 -9.69 14.17
C VAL A 187 13.56 -10.54 14.38
N ILE A 188 12.95 -11.00 13.28
CA ILE A 188 11.84 -11.96 13.32
C ILE A 188 12.42 -13.37 13.25
N PRO A 189 12.30 -14.19 14.31
CA PRO A 189 12.79 -15.56 14.29
C PRO A 189 12.15 -16.36 13.14
N PRO A 190 12.93 -17.18 12.40
CA PRO A 190 12.37 -18.08 11.40
C PRO A 190 11.27 -18.97 12.01
N GLY A 191 10.17 -19.13 11.28
CA GLY A 191 8.98 -19.86 11.75
C GLY A 191 8.00 -19.05 12.58
N SER A 192 8.27 -17.76 12.81
CA SER A 192 7.26 -16.85 13.36
C SER A 192 6.11 -16.68 12.38
N ARG A 193 4.87 -16.70 12.89
CA ARG A 193 3.68 -16.41 12.10
C ARG A 193 3.47 -14.90 12.04
N ILE A 194 3.49 -14.32 10.83
CA ILE A 194 3.16 -12.91 10.66
C ILE A 194 1.68 -12.65 10.97
N ARG A 195 1.42 -11.52 11.63
CA ARG A 195 0.11 -11.09 12.14
C ARG A 195 -0.36 -9.81 11.45
N SER A 196 0.56 -8.90 11.15
CA SER A 196 0.32 -7.73 10.31
C SER A 196 1.62 -7.31 9.64
N ILE A 197 1.49 -6.62 8.50
CA ILE A 197 2.58 -5.97 7.79
C ILE A 197 2.04 -4.63 7.32
N ASP A 198 2.69 -3.54 7.74
CA ASP A 198 2.39 -2.19 7.28
C ASP A 198 3.63 -1.62 6.60
N LEU A 199 3.51 -1.09 5.40
CA LEU A 199 4.54 -0.23 4.82
C LEU A 199 4.33 1.19 5.35
N ILE A 200 5.38 1.80 5.89
CA ILE A 200 5.33 3.07 6.60
C ILE A 200 6.29 4.08 5.99
N PHE A 201 5.82 5.31 5.91
CA PHE A 201 6.59 6.51 5.64
C PHE A 201 6.29 7.58 6.69
N ASP A 202 7.23 7.78 7.61
CA ASP A 202 7.11 8.71 8.75
C ASP A 202 8.28 9.71 8.85
N GLU A 203 9.19 9.72 7.87
CA GLU A 203 10.28 10.69 7.75
C GLU A 203 9.84 11.93 6.97
N GLY A 204 10.23 13.09 7.47
CA GLY A 204 9.78 14.39 7.02
C GLY A 204 10.78 15.14 6.13
N THR A 205 10.44 16.37 5.78
CA THR A 205 11.25 17.27 4.94
C THR A 205 12.55 17.75 5.62
N ASP A 206 12.65 17.57 6.94
CA ASP A 206 13.83 17.89 7.75
C ASP A 206 14.90 16.79 7.75
N ASN A 207 14.65 15.66 7.08
CA ASN A 207 15.55 14.52 6.99
C ASN A 207 15.99 14.25 5.55
N PRO A 208 16.78 15.13 4.91
CA PRO A 208 17.23 14.89 3.54
C PRO A 208 18.08 13.61 3.44
N VAL A 209 17.92 12.87 2.34
CA VAL A 209 18.65 11.62 2.08
C VAL A 209 19.49 11.72 0.79
N PRO A 210 20.71 12.25 0.85
CA PRO A 210 21.57 12.34 -0.32
C PRO A 210 21.96 10.96 -0.89
N PRO A 211 22.14 10.83 -2.21
CA PRO A 211 21.91 11.84 -3.25
C PRO A 211 20.46 11.93 -3.72
N PHE A 212 19.59 11.00 -3.30
CA PHE A 212 18.28 10.77 -3.91
C PHE A 212 17.22 11.77 -3.47
N ASP A 213 17.23 12.21 -2.21
CA ASP A 213 16.37 13.25 -1.66
C ASP A 213 17.21 14.33 -0.95
N ALA A 214 18.15 14.93 -1.67
CA ALA A 214 19.05 15.94 -1.09
C ALA A 214 18.31 17.20 -0.61
N GLY A 215 17.09 17.44 -1.10
CA GLY A 215 16.26 18.59 -0.76
C GLY A 215 15.28 18.36 0.39
N GLY A 216 15.07 17.11 0.82
CA GLY A 216 14.07 16.78 1.84
C GLY A 216 12.65 17.03 1.34
N VAL A 217 12.25 16.36 0.26
CA VAL A 217 10.91 16.51 -0.35
C VAL A 217 9.82 15.88 0.53
N GLY A 218 10.15 14.89 1.37
CA GLY A 218 9.17 14.22 2.23
C GLY A 218 8.17 13.38 1.43
N LEU A 219 8.66 12.71 0.38
CA LEU A 219 7.84 11.93 -0.55
C LEU A 219 8.62 10.72 -1.08
N ALA A 220 7.97 9.56 -1.09
CA ALA A 220 8.45 8.36 -1.74
C ALA A 220 7.39 7.82 -2.70
N VAL A 221 7.84 7.21 -3.80
CA VAL A 221 6.98 6.38 -4.64
C VAL A 221 7.57 4.99 -4.65
N VAL A 222 6.75 4.01 -4.24
CA VAL A 222 7.12 2.60 -4.26
C VAL A 222 6.22 1.82 -5.20
N ASP A 223 6.74 0.71 -5.71
CA ASP A 223 6.04 -0.25 -6.55
C ASP A 223 6.68 -1.64 -6.38
N ASN A 224 6.13 -2.68 -7.03
CA ASN A 224 6.60 -4.06 -6.94
C ASN A 224 6.83 -4.49 -5.48
N ILE A 225 5.88 -4.16 -4.60
CA ILE A 225 5.97 -4.50 -3.18
C ILE A 225 6.01 -6.02 -3.07
N ASN A 226 7.15 -6.54 -2.63
CA ASN A 226 7.47 -7.95 -2.56
C ASN A 226 7.17 -8.48 -1.17
N ILE A 227 6.24 -9.42 -1.09
CA ILE A 227 5.93 -10.21 0.09
C ILE A 227 6.30 -11.66 -0.23
N ASN A 228 7.48 -12.07 0.25
CA ASN A 228 7.99 -13.43 0.12
C ASN A 228 7.97 -13.99 -1.32
N GLY A 229 8.37 -13.18 -2.31
CA GLY A 229 8.40 -13.56 -3.73
C GLY A 229 7.09 -13.32 -4.49
N SER A 230 6.02 -12.93 -3.80
CA SER A 230 4.78 -12.46 -4.41
C SER A 230 4.76 -10.94 -4.46
N PHE A 231 4.17 -10.36 -5.48
CA PHE A 231 4.28 -8.93 -5.77
C PHE A 231 2.92 -8.24 -5.80
N ILE A 232 2.85 -7.07 -5.18
CA ILE A 232 1.77 -6.10 -5.36
C ILE A 232 2.32 -5.03 -6.31
N ARG A 233 1.72 -4.94 -7.48
CA ARG A 233 2.13 -4.02 -8.57
C ARG A 233 1.11 -2.94 -8.87
N SER A 234 -0.08 -3.07 -8.28
CA SER A 234 -1.16 -2.12 -8.45
C SER A 234 -2.09 -2.21 -7.26
N GLY A 235 -2.89 -1.17 -7.10
CA GLY A 235 -3.92 -1.11 -6.08
C GLY A 235 -4.89 0.02 -6.37
N ARG A 236 -5.75 0.29 -5.40
CA ARG A 236 -6.72 1.37 -5.41
C ARG A 236 -6.68 2.06 -4.04
N GLY A 237 -7.28 3.24 -3.98
CA GLY A 237 -7.45 3.97 -2.73
C GLY A 237 -6.55 5.19 -2.64
N ILE A 238 -7.03 6.14 -1.86
CA ILE A 238 -6.39 7.39 -1.47
C ILE A 238 -6.70 7.60 0.01
N ALA A 239 -5.69 8.00 0.77
CA ALA A 239 -5.79 8.29 2.18
C ALA A 239 -5.06 9.61 2.47
N PRO A 240 -5.68 10.57 3.18
CA PRO A 240 -7.06 10.51 3.68
C PRO A 240 -8.08 10.46 2.53
N SER A 241 -9.23 9.81 2.75
CA SER A 241 -10.30 9.83 1.75
C SER A 241 -10.93 11.23 1.75
N PRO A 242 -11.18 11.85 0.57
CA PRO A 242 -11.86 13.14 0.49
C PRO A 242 -13.23 13.15 1.19
N ASP A 243 -13.87 11.99 1.29
CA ASP A 243 -15.26 11.83 1.76
C ASP A 243 -15.36 11.60 3.28
N ASP A 244 -14.25 11.39 3.99
CA ASP A 244 -14.26 11.11 5.46
C ASP A 244 -14.63 12.35 6.32
N GLY A 245 -14.94 13.48 5.69
CA GLY A 245 -15.18 14.78 6.33
C GLY A 245 -16.64 15.24 6.39
N GLU A 246 -17.58 14.60 5.68
CA GLU A 246 -18.99 15.06 5.61
C GLU A 246 -19.89 14.46 6.71
N ASP A 247 -19.60 13.25 7.19
CA ASP A 247 -20.46 12.56 8.17
C ASP A 247 -20.37 13.09 9.63
N ARG A 248 -19.56 14.12 9.89
CA ARG A 248 -19.39 14.70 11.24
C ARG A 248 -20.14 16.02 11.48
N ARG A 249 -20.97 16.49 10.53
CA ARG A 249 -21.62 17.82 10.63
C ARG A 249 -23.15 17.83 10.84
N ASP A 250 -23.84 16.69 10.81
CA ASP A 250 -25.32 16.64 10.93
C ASP A 250 -25.81 16.03 12.24
N GLY A 251 -25.39 16.60 13.38
CA GLY A 251 -25.79 16.10 14.71
C GLY A 251 -26.08 17.16 15.77
N GLY A 252 -26.25 18.43 15.38
CA GLY A 252 -26.48 19.52 16.33
C GLY A 252 -27.48 20.53 15.79
N ASP A 253 -28.75 20.15 15.77
CA ASP A 253 -29.85 21.10 15.76
C ASP A 253 -30.41 21.22 17.19
N ASP A 254 -30.35 22.44 17.71
CA ASP A 254 -30.96 22.93 18.96
C ASP A 254 -32.51 22.89 18.93
#